data_AF-A0A925WSF0-F1
#
_entry.id   AF-A0A925WSF0-F1
#
_cell.length_a   1.000
_cell.length_b   1.000
_cell.length_c   1.000
_cell.angle_alpha   90.00
_cell.angle_beta   90.00
_cell.angle_gamma   90.00
#
_symmetry.space_group_name_H-M   'P 1'
#
loop_
_entity.id
_entity.type
_entity.pdbx_description
1 polymer ?
#
loop_
_entity_poly.entity_id
_entity_poly.type
_entity_poly.pdbx_seq_one_letter_code
_entity_poly.pdbx_strand_id
1 'polypeptide(L)'
;MAKGERDWTQLDAFEAEYQERLEAEKRRAGSQSSYLRFLNSLAQKRTDFWADEPRAEDDLTGRLFALRGKILALREKVGLPDEPLLEAEIPYLRAAPVPKKSEGSGGGEKPHRIRFLTDPAPPGHQYPITIDEIKAVLAELPREHVATVHEIRLSNQKRTGADGDWLDGEIRLHCLIADNGKRLMERRESGLDVERFGGAFEWVGKKLYAAWPLAAYKTFVLRRVLIHEVAHGVAELPGYAEKVRRAGSVEKFCEQYAENFYRPPGKSVRLGF
;
A
#
# COMPACT_ATOMS: atom_id res chain seq x y z
N MET A 1 16.25 -39.29 7.89
CA MET A 1 16.47 -38.02 7.17
C MET A 1 16.68 -36.91 8.17
N ALA A 2 17.87 -36.31 8.14
CA ALA A 2 18.17 -35.09 8.88
C ALA A 2 17.25 -33.95 8.39
N LYS A 3 17.00 -32.94 9.24
CA LYS A 3 16.10 -31.82 8.91
C LYS A 3 16.49 -31.12 7.60
N GLY A 4 17.79 -30.94 7.34
CA GLY A 4 18.30 -30.38 6.09
C GLY A 4 17.99 -31.24 4.85
N GLU A 5 18.14 -32.56 4.94
CA GLU A 5 17.82 -33.47 3.82
C GLU A 5 16.34 -33.42 3.42
N ARG A 6 15.44 -33.20 4.39
CA ARG A 6 14.00 -33.06 4.11
C ARG A 6 13.69 -31.76 3.37
N ASP A 7 14.34 -30.66 3.74
CA ASP A 7 14.13 -29.35 3.11
C ASP A 7 14.63 -29.34 1.65
N TRP A 8 15.78 -29.98 1.38
CA TRP A 8 16.30 -30.17 0.02
C TRP A 8 15.38 -31.06 -0.84
N THR A 9 14.96 -32.22 -0.31
CA THR A 9 14.03 -33.12 -1.03
C THR A 9 12.71 -32.43 -1.36
N GLN A 10 12.21 -31.58 -0.45
CA GLN A 10 10.98 -30.83 -0.65
C GLN A 10 11.15 -29.71 -1.68
N LEU A 11 12.31 -29.04 -1.68
CA LEU A 11 12.64 -28.03 -2.69
C LEU A 11 12.66 -28.66 -4.09
N ASP A 12 13.36 -29.78 -4.26
CA ASP A 12 13.45 -30.50 -5.54
C ASP A 12 12.06 -30.90 -6.06
N ALA A 13 11.20 -31.40 -5.17
CA ALA A 13 9.84 -31.77 -5.51
C ALA A 13 8.99 -30.58 -5.97
N PHE A 14 9.12 -29.42 -5.30
CA PHE A 14 8.41 -28.20 -5.68
C PHE A 14 8.94 -27.61 -6.98
N GLU A 15 10.26 -27.60 -7.19
CA GLU A 15 10.87 -27.11 -8.43
C GLU A 15 10.44 -27.98 -9.64
N ALA A 16 10.39 -29.30 -9.47
CA ALA A 16 9.88 -30.22 -10.50
C ALA A 16 8.39 -29.99 -10.82
N GLU A 17 7.53 -29.88 -9.79
CA GLU A 17 6.11 -29.57 -9.99
C GLU A 17 5.93 -28.21 -10.67
N TYR A 18 6.74 -27.22 -10.28
CA TYR A 18 6.68 -25.87 -10.81
C TYR A 18 7.04 -25.82 -12.29
N GLN A 19 8.10 -26.53 -12.69
CA GLN A 19 8.50 -26.65 -14.08
C GLN A 19 7.41 -27.31 -14.94
N GLU A 20 6.79 -28.39 -14.46
CA GLU A 20 5.69 -29.06 -15.17
C GLU A 20 4.51 -28.11 -15.39
N ARG A 21 4.14 -27.35 -14.35
CA ARG A 21 3.03 -26.39 -14.43
C ARG A 21 3.34 -25.21 -15.32
N LEU A 22 4.58 -24.71 -15.33
CA LEU A 22 5.02 -23.66 -16.26
C LEU A 22 4.88 -24.09 -17.72
N GLU A 23 5.26 -25.33 -18.05
CA GLU A 23 5.08 -25.88 -19.40
C GLU A 23 3.60 -26.02 -19.76
N ALA A 24 2.76 -26.45 -18.81
CA ALA A 24 1.32 -26.52 -19.01
C ALA A 24 0.71 -25.13 -19.26
N GLU A 25 1.14 -24.12 -18.49
CA GLU A 25 0.67 -22.73 -18.61
C GLU A 25 1.04 -22.11 -19.95
N LYS A 26 2.29 -22.31 -20.40
CA LYS A 26 2.76 -21.91 -21.73
C LYS A 26 1.96 -22.56 -22.84
N ARG A 27 1.63 -23.85 -22.73
CA ARG A 27 0.80 -24.54 -23.74
C ARG A 27 -0.65 -24.04 -23.74
N ARG A 28 -1.20 -23.76 -22.55
CA ARG A 28 -2.60 -23.37 -22.36
C ARG A 28 -2.91 -21.97 -22.87
N ALA A 29 -2.17 -20.97 -22.39
CA ALA A 29 -2.46 -19.56 -22.60
C ALA A 29 -1.41 -18.85 -23.47
N GLY A 30 -0.29 -19.53 -23.74
CA GLY A 30 0.80 -18.98 -24.53
C GLY A 30 1.23 -17.62 -24.02
N SER A 31 1.36 -16.69 -24.96
CA SER A 31 1.85 -15.35 -24.68
C SER A 31 0.87 -14.46 -23.89
N GLN A 32 -0.39 -14.88 -23.74
CA GLN A 32 -1.46 -14.14 -23.05
C GLN A 32 -1.57 -14.46 -21.55
N SER A 33 -0.88 -15.51 -21.07
CA SER A 33 -0.86 -15.86 -19.64
C SER A 33 -0.47 -14.66 -18.77
N SER A 34 -1.29 -14.36 -17.76
CA SER A 34 -0.98 -13.35 -16.75
C SER A 34 0.30 -13.72 -15.98
N TYR A 35 0.54 -15.02 -15.77
CA TYR A 35 1.77 -15.53 -15.15
C TYR A 35 3.02 -15.23 -16.00
N LEU A 36 2.97 -15.57 -17.29
CA LEU A 36 4.13 -15.35 -18.17
C LEU A 36 4.38 -13.86 -18.41
N ARG A 37 3.32 -13.04 -18.42
CA ARG A 37 3.46 -11.57 -18.42
C ARG A 37 4.16 -11.08 -17.15
N PHE A 38 3.80 -11.61 -15.99
CA PHE A 38 4.49 -11.34 -14.73
C PHE A 38 5.97 -11.68 -14.79
N LEU A 39 6.35 -12.88 -15.28
CA LEU A 39 7.77 -13.26 -15.41
C LEU A 39 8.56 -12.30 -16.32
N ASN A 40 7.94 -11.84 -17.41
CA ASN A 40 8.55 -10.87 -18.32
C ASN A 40 8.74 -9.49 -17.65
N SER A 41 7.75 -9.01 -16.90
CA SER A 41 7.87 -7.77 -16.13
C SER A 41 8.97 -7.88 -15.06
N LEU A 42 9.02 -9.02 -14.37
CA LEU A 42 10.04 -9.32 -13.37
C LEU A 42 11.45 -9.30 -13.97
N ALA A 43 11.63 -9.93 -15.14
CA ALA A 43 12.89 -9.91 -15.89
C ALA A 43 13.32 -8.49 -16.32
N GLN A 44 12.35 -7.62 -16.62
CA GLN A 44 12.60 -6.23 -17.02
C GLN A 44 12.86 -5.29 -15.82
N LYS A 45 12.92 -5.82 -14.59
CA LYS A 45 13.00 -5.02 -13.35
C LYS A 45 11.93 -3.93 -13.30
N ARG A 46 10.79 -4.20 -13.91
CA ARG A 46 9.67 -3.27 -13.94
C ARG A 46 9.03 -3.23 -12.55
N THR A 47 9.30 -2.14 -11.85
CA THR A 47 8.88 -1.87 -10.46
C THR A 47 7.47 -1.28 -10.38
N ASP A 48 6.72 -1.29 -11.45
CA ASP A 48 5.30 -0.93 -11.51
C ASP A 48 4.40 -2.08 -10.98
N PHE A 49 4.96 -3.25 -10.66
CA PHE A 49 4.21 -4.45 -10.30
C PHE A 49 4.06 -4.72 -8.79
N TRP A 50 4.29 -3.74 -7.91
CA TRP A 50 4.33 -3.96 -6.45
C TRP A 50 2.98 -4.01 -5.72
N ALA A 51 1.84 -4.15 -6.41
CA ALA A 51 0.53 -4.08 -5.76
C ALA A 51 -0.41 -5.24 -6.03
N ASP A 52 -0.15 -6.03 -7.07
CA ASP A 52 -0.93 -7.22 -7.40
C ASP A 52 0.07 -8.39 -7.38
N GLU A 53 -0.06 -9.34 -6.44
CA GLU A 53 0.01 -10.72 -6.95
C GLU A 53 -0.98 -10.70 -8.12
N PRO A 54 -0.58 -10.98 -9.37
CA PRO A 54 -1.52 -11.01 -10.47
C PRO A 54 -2.68 -11.83 -9.97
N ARG A 55 -3.82 -11.16 -9.69
CA ARG A 55 -4.97 -11.86 -9.15
C ARG A 55 -5.20 -12.94 -10.16
N ALA A 56 -4.96 -14.16 -9.73
CA ALA A 56 -4.89 -15.23 -10.66
C ALA A 56 -6.24 -15.24 -11.36
N GLU A 57 -6.23 -15.00 -12.67
CA GLU A 57 -7.47 -14.95 -13.46
C GLU A 57 -8.20 -16.31 -13.35
N ASP A 58 -7.45 -17.35 -12.95
CA ASP A 58 -7.90 -18.70 -12.70
C ASP A 58 -7.05 -19.44 -11.64
N ASP A 59 -7.60 -20.51 -11.07
CA ASP A 59 -6.97 -21.34 -10.03
C ASP A 59 -5.60 -21.93 -10.43
N LEU A 60 -5.36 -22.22 -11.71
CA LEU A 60 -4.10 -22.84 -12.15
C LEU A 60 -2.96 -21.82 -12.10
N THR A 61 -3.22 -20.60 -12.55
CA THR A 61 -2.32 -19.45 -12.41
C THR A 61 -2.02 -19.16 -10.94
N GLY A 62 -3.03 -19.26 -10.06
CA GLY A 62 -2.87 -19.00 -8.62
C GLY A 62 -1.97 -20.02 -7.94
N ARG A 63 -2.07 -21.29 -8.36
CA ARG A 63 -1.17 -22.35 -7.90
C ARG A 63 0.28 -22.11 -8.31
N LEU A 64 0.54 -21.53 -9.49
CA LEU A 64 1.89 -21.17 -9.91
C LEU A 64 2.48 -20.05 -9.03
N PHE A 65 1.70 -19.03 -8.65
CA PHE A 65 2.15 -18.00 -7.70
C PHE A 65 2.47 -18.60 -6.33
N ALA A 66 1.57 -19.41 -5.80
CA ALA A 66 1.75 -20.05 -4.51
C ALA A 66 2.97 -20.99 -4.49
N LEU A 67 3.17 -21.78 -5.56
CA LEU A 67 4.30 -22.71 -5.66
C LEU A 67 5.64 -21.96 -5.78
N ARG A 68 5.69 -20.88 -6.57
CA ARG A 68 6.87 -20.00 -6.64
C ARG A 68 7.21 -19.41 -5.27
N GLY A 69 6.21 -18.91 -4.53
CA GLY A 69 6.41 -18.39 -3.17
C GLY A 69 6.98 -19.43 -2.20
N LYS A 70 6.50 -20.68 -2.28
CA LYS A 70 7.04 -21.80 -1.48
C LYS A 70 8.48 -22.15 -1.84
N ILE A 71 8.82 -22.15 -3.13
CA ILE A 71 10.19 -22.39 -3.61
C ILE A 71 11.12 -21.31 -3.06
N LEU A 72 10.78 -20.03 -3.21
CA LEU A 72 11.60 -18.93 -2.71
C LEU A 72 11.84 -19.00 -1.20
N ALA A 73 10.79 -19.28 -0.42
CA ALA A 73 10.91 -19.44 1.03
C ALA A 73 11.80 -20.64 1.43
N LEU A 74 11.74 -21.76 0.69
CA LEU A 74 12.61 -22.90 0.92
C LEU A 74 14.05 -22.64 0.50
N ARG A 75 14.28 -21.98 -0.64
CA ARG A 75 15.61 -21.56 -1.11
C ARG A 75 16.31 -20.68 -0.08
N GLU A 76 15.61 -19.68 0.45
CA GLU A 76 16.10 -18.84 1.54
C GLU A 76 16.48 -19.70 2.77
N LYS A 77 15.60 -20.63 3.16
CA LYS A 77 15.82 -21.52 4.30
C LYS A 77 17.03 -22.45 4.14
N VAL A 78 17.33 -22.91 2.93
CA VAL A 78 18.51 -23.76 2.64
C VAL A 78 19.77 -22.96 2.28
N GLY A 79 19.71 -21.62 2.30
CA GLY A 79 20.86 -20.74 2.08
C GLY A 79 21.22 -20.53 0.60
N LEU A 80 20.27 -20.72 -0.31
CA LEU A 80 20.46 -20.40 -1.73
C LEU A 80 20.35 -18.88 -1.98
N PRO A 81 21.04 -18.35 -3.00
CA PRO A 81 21.01 -16.93 -3.32
C PRO A 81 19.60 -16.46 -3.68
N ASP A 82 19.28 -15.23 -3.28
CA ASP A 82 18.04 -14.53 -3.63
C ASP A 82 18.11 -14.07 -5.10
N GLU A 83 17.62 -14.93 -5.99
CA GLU A 83 17.56 -14.65 -7.41
C GLU A 83 16.14 -14.17 -7.77
N PRO A 84 16.02 -13.02 -8.47
CA PRO A 84 14.72 -12.49 -8.83
C PRO A 84 13.95 -13.42 -9.77
N LEU A 85 14.64 -14.26 -10.54
CA LEU A 85 14.08 -15.28 -11.42
C LEU A 85 14.66 -16.65 -11.06
N LEU A 86 13.81 -17.68 -11.04
CA LEU A 86 14.23 -19.07 -10.91
C LEU A 86 14.78 -19.57 -12.26
N GLU A 87 15.72 -20.52 -12.25
CA GLU A 87 16.28 -21.09 -13.50
C GLU A 87 15.20 -21.64 -14.43
N ALA A 88 14.18 -22.29 -13.85
CA ALA A 88 13.02 -22.82 -14.58
C ALA A 88 12.20 -21.74 -15.31
N GLU A 89 12.31 -20.47 -14.94
CA GLU A 89 11.55 -19.34 -15.53
C GLU A 89 12.22 -18.78 -16.78
N ILE A 90 13.53 -18.96 -16.94
CA ILE A 90 14.35 -18.38 -18.01
C ILE A 90 13.84 -18.75 -19.42
N PRO A 91 13.47 -20.02 -19.71
CA PRO A 91 12.98 -20.41 -21.05
C PRO A 91 11.62 -19.80 -21.44
N TYR A 92 10.93 -19.16 -20.50
CA TYR A 92 9.59 -18.59 -20.67
C TYR A 92 9.60 -17.07 -20.84
N LEU A 93 10.77 -16.46 -20.66
CA LEU A 93 10.97 -15.04 -20.94
C LEU A 93 10.89 -14.84 -22.46
N ARG A 94 10.11 -13.85 -22.89
CA ARG A 94 10.18 -13.40 -24.28
C ARG A 94 11.56 -12.78 -24.47
N ALA A 95 12.17 -13.02 -25.64
CA ALA A 95 13.33 -12.26 -26.07
C ALA A 95 12.91 -10.78 -26.22
N ALA A 96 13.00 -10.02 -25.13
CA ALA A 96 12.77 -8.58 -25.15
C ALA A 96 14.02 -7.91 -25.76
N PRO A 97 13.84 -6.83 -26.55
CA PRO A 97 14.98 -6.05 -27.02
C PRO A 97 15.77 -5.58 -25.80
N VAL A 98 17.06 -5.93 -25.78
CA VAL A 98 18.00 -5.60 -24.70
C VAL A 98 17.91 -4.10 -24.43
N PRO A 99 17.43 -3.66 -23.26
CA PRO A 99 17.52 -2.26 -22.88
C PRO A 99 19.00 -1.93 -22.82
N LYS A 100 19.45 -0.95 -23.61
CA LYS A 100 20.83 -0.45 -23.51
C LYS A 100 21.09 -0.09 -22.05
N LYS A 101 22.00 -0.82 -21.41
CA LYS A 101 22.53 -0.51 -20.08
C LYS A 101 23.05 0.93 -20.13
N SER A 102 22.34 1.86 -19.52
CA SER A 102 22.98 3.07 -19.01
C SER A 102 23.85 2.62 -17.84
N GLU A 103 25.15 2.58 -18.07
CA GLU A 103 26.15 2.42 -17.03
C GLU A 103 26.02 3.58 -16.05
N GLY A 104 25.44 3.27 -14.90
CA GLY A 104 25.28 4.17 -13.77
C GLY A 104 25.27 3.32 -12.50
N SER A 105 26.47 2.97 -12.05
CA SER A 105 26.72 2.37 -10.75
C SER A 105 26.24 3.30 -9.64
N GLY A 106 25.10 2.98 -9.03
CA GLY A 106 24.66 3.52 -7.75
C GLY A 106 24.12 2.35 -6.95
N GLY A 107 24.64 2.15 -5.73
CA GLY A 107 24.27 1.02 -4.87
C GLY A 107 22.75 0.91 -4.77
N GLY A 108 22.21 -0.23 -5.20
CA GLY A 108 20.78 -0.46 -5.18
C GLY A 108 20.31 -0.57 -3.73
N GLU A 109 19.81 0.54 -3.18
CA GLU A 109 18.94 0.48 -2.01
C GLU A 109 17.83 -0.53 -2.32
N LYS A 110 17.65 -1.49 -1.42
CA LYS A 110 16.55 -2.44 -1.51
C LYS A 110 15.25 -1.63 -1.62
N PRO A 111 14.34 -1.98 -2.55
CA PRO A 111 13.11 -1.23 -2.73
C PRO A 111 12.34 -1.16 -1.41
N HIS A 112 12.07 0.06 -0.96
CA HIS A 112 11.28 0.32 0.24
C HIS A 112 9.89 -0.30 0.08
N ARG A 113 9.57 -1.30 0.91
CA ARG A 113 8.33 -2.07 0.79
C ARG A 113 7.35 -1.67 1.89
N ILE A 114 6.23 -1.05 1.51
CA ILE A 114 5.13 -0.74 2.42
C ILE A 114 4.28 -1.99 2.65
N ARG A 115 4.05 -2.34 3.91
CA ARG A 115 3.09 -3.36 4.31
C ARG A 115 1.70 -2.76 4.42
N PHE A 116 0.69 -3.40 3.83
CA PHE A 116 -0.71 -2.98 3.96
C PHE A 116 -1.48 -4.02 4.75
N LEU A 117 -2.13 -3.58 5.83
CA LEU A 117 -2.91 -4.45 6.72
C LEU A 117 -4.32 -3.91 6.91
N THR A 118 -5.25 -4.80 7.23
CA THR A 118 -6.63 -4.45 7.55
C THR A 118 -7.09 -5.32 8.71
N ASP A 119 -7.37 -4.68 9.84
CA ASP A 119 -8.00 -5.36 10.97
C ASP A 119 -9.47 -5.64 10.62
N PRO A 120 -10.10 -6.72 11.12
CA PRO A 120 -11.50 -7.00 10.84
C PRO A 120 -12.40 -5.86 11.36
N ALA A 121 -13.32 -5.37 10.51
CA ALA A 121 -14.28 -4.38 10.94
C ALA A 121 -15.23 -4.97 12.01
N PRO A 122 -15.50 -4.25 13.11
CA PRO A 122 -16.48 -4.70 14.10
C PRO A 122 -17.88 -4.85 13.48
N PRO A 123 -18.76 -5.71 14.02
CA PRO A 123 -20.14 -5.82 13.55
C PRO A 123 -20.85 -4.46 13.47
N GLY A 124 -21.58 -4.23 12.37
CA GLY A 124 -22.29 -2.98 12.11
C GLY A 124 -21.43 -1.82 11.63
N HIS A 125 -20.15 -2.08 11.33
CA HIS A 125 -19.19 -1.08 10.86
C HIS A 125 -18.44 -1.58 9.63
N GLN A 126 -17.90 -0.62 8.88
CA GLN A 126 -17.06 -0.86 7.73
C GLN A 126 -15.96 0.20 7.61
N TYR A 127 -14.87 -0.13 6.91
CA TYR A 127 -13.95 0.87 6.43
C TYR A 127 -14.53 1.53 5.17
N PRO A 128 -14.59 2.85 5.11
CA PRO A 128 -15.10 3.55 3.95
C PRO A 128 -14.15 3.43 2.75
N ILE A 129 -12.88 3.09 2.98
CA ILE A 129 -11.81 3.07 1.98
C ILE A 129 -11.16 1.70 1.90
N THR A 130 -10.54 1.42 0.76
CA THR A 130 -9.82 0.18 0.45
C THR A 130 -8.31 0.41 0.40
N ILE A 131 -7.54 -0.67 0.50
CA ILE A 131 -6.09 -0.63 0.31
C ILE A 131 -5.72 -0.13 -1.09
N ASP A 132 -6.49 -0.46 -2.11
CA ASP A 132 -6.20 -0.03 -3.49
C ASP A 132 -6.41 1.48 -3.66
N GLU A 133 -7.41 2.07 -3.01
CA GLU A 133 -7.60 3.52 -2.96
C GLU A 133 -6.46 4.24 -2.21
N ILE A 134 -5.96 3.65 -1.10
CA ILE A 134 -4.77 4.16 -0.40
C ILE A 134 -3.56 4.16 -1.32
N LYS A 135 -3.28 3.03 -1.97
CA LYS A 135 -2.15 2.89 -2.92
C LYS A 135 -2.23 3.92 -4.05
N ALA A 136 -3.43 4.13 -4.61
CA ALA A 136 -3.64 5.11 -5.66
C ALA A 136 -3.25 6.52 -5.20
N VAL A 137 -3.66 6.92 -3.99
CA VAL A 137 -3.30 8.24 -3.43
C VAL A 137 -1.81 8.34 -3.14
N LEU A 138 -1.18 7.29 -2.59
CA LEU A 138 0.27 7.30 -2.37
C LEU A 138 1.07 7.45 -3.66
N ALA A 139 0.59 6.86 -4.76
CA ALA A 139 1.24 6.97 -6.07
C ALA A 139 1.20 8.40 -6.66
N GLU A 140 0.31 9.27 -6.15
CA GLU A 140 0.25 10.69 -6.53
C GLU A 140 1.27 11.55 -5.76
N LEU A 141 1.83 11.04 -4.65
CA LEU A 141 2.78 11.75 -3.82
C LEU A 141 4.22 11.58 -4.34
N PRO A 142 5.13 12.53 -4.07
CA PRO A 142 6.55 12.36 -4.37
C PRO A 142 7.11 11.11 -3.71
N ARG A 143 7.92 10.34 -4.44
CA ARG A 143 8.42 9.02 -3.98
C ARG A 143 9.24 9.15 -2.70
N GLU A 144 10.02 10.21 -2.59
CA GLU A 144 10.82 10.54 -1.42
C GLU A 144 9.95 10.78 -0.16
N HIS A 145 8.71 11.24 -0.32
CA HIS A 145 7.79 11.45 0.79
C HIS A 145 7.12 10.14 1.21
N VAL A 146 6.82 9.27 0.25
CA VAL A 146 6.25 7.94 0.50
C VAL A 146 7.29 6.98 1.10
N ALA A 147 8.58 7.19 0.80
CA ALA A 147 9.69 6.38 1.30
C ALA A 147 9.85 6.41 2.83
N THR A 148 9.18 7.33 3.53
CA THR A 148 9.18 7.36 5.01
C THR A 148 8.20 6.36 5.61
N VAL A 149 7.27 5.81 4.82
CA VAL A 149 6.16 4.96 5.29
C VAL A 149 6.47 3.49 5.03
N HIS A 150 6.44 2.62 6.04
CA HIS A 150 6.73 1.19 5.88
C HIS A 150 5.55 0.28 6.27
N GLU A 151 4.55 0.77 7.00
CA GLU A 151 3.28 0.07 7.20
C GLU A 151 2.11 1.06 7.11
N ILE A 152 1.01 0.64 6.48
CA ILE A 152 -0.29 1.30 6.59
C ILE A 152 -1.33 0.27 6.99
N ARG A 153 -2.06 0.57 8.06
CA ARG A 153 -3.10 -0.29 8.62
C ARG A 153 -4.44 0.42 8.68
N LEU A 154 -5.47 -0.20 8.11
CA LEU A 154 -6.86 0.09 8.46
C LEU A 154 -7.14 -0.55 9.82
N SER A 155 -7.24 0.29 10.86
CA SER A 155 -7.22 -0.13 12.27
C SER A 155 -8.61 0.01 12.89
N ASN A 156 -9.03 -1.01 13.65
CA ASN A 156 -10.23 -0.95 14.48
C ASN A 156 -9.92 -0.54 15.93
N GLN A 157 -8.64 -0.31 16.25
CA GLN A 157 -8.17 0.06 17.58
C GLN A 157 -7.74 1.52 17.62
N LYS A 158 -8.67 2.41 17.96
CA LYS A 158 -8.40 3.84 18.13
C LYS A 158 -7.59 4.06 19.43
N ARG A 159 -6.34 4.52 19.30
CA ARG A 159 -5.45 4.82 20.45
C ARG A 159 -5.65 6.24 20.99
N THR A 160 -5.99 7.16 20.09
CA THR A 160 -6.11 8.60 20.36
C THR A 160 -7.48 9.10 19.91
N GLY A 161 -7.79 10.38 20.12
CA GLY A 161 -8.99 11.00 19.54
C GLY A 161 -8.92 11.21 18.02
N ALA A 162 -7.76 10.97 17.38
CA ALA A 162 -7.53 11.29 15.98
C ALA A 162 -8.04 10.18 15.02
N ASP A 163 -8.25 10.57 13.75
CA ASP A 163 -8.68 9.66 12.69
C ASP A 163 -7.49 8.91 12.03
N GLY A 164 -6.27 9.34 12.34
CA GLY A 164 -5.01 8.71 11.94
C GLY A 164 -3.97 8.83 13.07
N ASP A 165 -3.00 7.92 13.09
CA ASP A 165 -1.79 8.05 13.90
C ASP A 165 -0.55 7.73 13.05
N TRP A 166 0.50 8.54 13.23
CA TRP A 166 1.86 8.26 12.78
C TRP A 166 2.74 7.74 13.92
N LEU A 167 3.41 6.61 13.69
CA LEU A 167 4.35 6.01 14.63
C LEU A 167 5.58 5.50 13.88
N ASP A 168 6.60 6.35 13.75
CA ASP A 168 7.91 6.00 13.17
C ASP A 168 7.73 5.21 11.87
N GLY A 169 6.99 5.76 10.90
CA GLY A 169 6.71 5.14 9.60
C GLY A 169 5.62 4.07 9.55
N GLU A 170 4.96 3.78 10.66
CA GLU A 170 3.64 3.13 10.68
C GLU A 170 2.52 4.17 10.63
N ILE A 171 1.58 4.02 9.69
CA ILE A 171 0.33 4.79 9.63
C ILE A 171 -0.82 3.89 10.05
N ARG A 172 -1.62 4.34 11.01
CA ARG A 172 -2.88 3.67 11.40
C ARG A 172 -4.05 4.58 11.10
N LEU A 173 -4.97 4.14 10.26
CA LEU A 173 -6.17 4.88 9.91
C LEU A 173 -7.37 4.32 10.67
N HIS A 174 -7.96 5.13 11.56
CA HIS A 174 -9.10 4.78 12.43
C HIS A 174 -10.42 5.26 11.83
N CYS A 175 -10.67 4.88 10.58
CA CYS A 175 -11.73 5.48 9.77
C CYS A 175 -13.05 4.71 9.75
N LEU A 176 -13.34 3.88 10.75
CA LEU A 176 -14.58 3.10 10.80
C LEU A 176 -15.82 4.00 10.75
N ILE A 177 -16.81 3.58 9.98
CA ILE A 177 -18.14 4.19 9.92
C ILE A 177 -19.18 3.12 10.17
N ALA A 178 -20.26 3.47 10.88
CA ALA A 178 -21.38 2.56 11.02
C ALA A 178 -22.07 2.34 9.67
N ASP A 179 -22.77 1.22 9.51
CA ASP A 179 -23.45 0.84 8.25
C ASP A 179 -24.48 1.88 7.78
N ASN A 180 -24.97 2.71 8.69
CA ASN A 180 -25.88 3.82 8.39
C ASN A 180 -25.17 5.10 7.92
N GLY A 181 -23.85 5.06 7.68
CA GLY A 181 -23.08 6.21 7.22
C GLY A 181 -22.84 7.29 8.29
N LYS A 182 -22.96 6.94 9.58
CA LYS A 182 -22.75 7.88 10.70
C LYS A 182 -21.54 7.48 11.53
N ARG A 183 -20.81 8.50 11.99
CA ARG A 183 -19.71 8.37 12.96
C ARG A 183 -20.08 9.11 14.23
N LEU A 184 -19.94 8.47 15.39
CA LEU A 184 -20.19 9.11 16.67
C LEU A 184 -19.08 10.15 16.93
N MET A 185 -19.47 11.39 17.21
CA MET A 185 -18.53 12.46 17.56
C MET A 185 -18.30 12.46 19.07
N GLU A 186 -17.04 12.34 19.48
CA GLU A 186 -16.65 12.61 20.85
C GLU A 186 -16.57 14.12 21.09
N ARG A 187 -16.86 14.57 22.31
CA ARG A 187 -17.00 16.00 22.71
C ARG A 187 -15.80 16.92 22.39
N ARG A 188 -14.67 16.39 21.90
CA ARG A 188 -13.40 17.11 21.66
C ARG A 188 -12.97 17.19 20.20
N GLU A 189 -13.64 16.54 19.25
CA GLU A 189 -13.25 16.61 17.84
C GLU A 189 -13.66 17.97 17.23
N SER A 190 -12.70 18.69 16.63
CA SER A 190 -12.97 19.98 15.99
C SER A 190 -13.81 19.77 14.72
N GLY A 191 -15.06 20.21 14.74
CA GLY A 191 -16.02 19.93 13.68
C GLY A 191 -15.77 20.62 12.32
N LEU A 192 -14.71 21.42 12.19
CA LEU A 192 -14.41 22.17 10.97
C LEU A 192 -14.18 21.26 9.75
N ASP A 193 -13.53 20.11 9.93
CA ASP A 193 -13.26 19.20 8.81
C ASP A 193 -14.52 18.42 8.38
N VAL A 194 -15.50 18.23 9.27
CA VAL A 194 -16.77 17.57 8.92
C VAL A 194 -17.48 18.36 7.82
N GLU A 195 -17.75 19.64 8.05
CA GLU A 195 -18.45 20.50 7.09
C GLU A 195 -17.60 20.76 5.83
N ARG A 196 -16.28 20.97 5.98
CA ARG A 196 -15.37 21.23 4.86
C ARG A 196 -15.34 20.10 3.84
N PHE A 197 -15.50 18.86 4.28
CA PHE A 197 -15.52 17.70 3.40
C PHE A 197 -16.94 17.26 3.04
N GLY A 198 -17.95 18.11 3.26
CA GLY A 198 -19.34 17.87 2.83
C GLY A 198 -20.14 16.99 3.79
N GLY A 199 -19.72 16.89 5.04
CA GLY A 199 -20.48 16.27 6.12
C GLY A 199 -21.40 17.25 6.83
N ALA A 200 -22.27 16.69 7.65
CA ALA A 200 -23.16 17.45 8.52
C ALA A 200 -23.18 16.84 9.93
N PHE A 201 -23.53 17.68 10.91
CA PHE A 201 -23.77 17.23 12.27
C PHE A 201 -25.23 16.84 12.46
N GLU A 202 -25.45 15.65 13.00
CA GLU A 202 -26.78 15.18 13.36
C GLU A 202 -26.85 14.77 14.83
N TRP A 203 -27.86 15.28 15.53
CA TRP A 203 -28.19 14.84 16.88
C TRP A 203 -29.17 13.67 16.81
N VAL A 204 -28.81 12.54 17.41
CA VAL A 204 -29.70 11.39 17.60
C VAL A 204 -29.80 11.13 19.10
N GLY A 205 -30.91 11.54 19.70
CA GLY A 205 -31.07 11.57 21.15
C GLY A 205 -30.08 12.53 21.80
N LYS A 206 -29.23 12.03 22.71
CA LYS A 206 -28.20 12.82 23.41
C LYS A 206 -26.80 12.69 22.78
N LYS A 207 -26.70 12.09 21.59
CA LYS A 207 -25.42 11.80 20.90
C LYS A 207 -25.32 12.63 19.64
N LEU A 208 -24.13 13.20 19.40
CA LEU A 208 -23.80 13.94 18.19
C LEU A 208 -23.08 12.99 17.23
N TYR A 209 -23.50 12.99 15.97
CA TYR A 209 -22.87 12.22 14.90
C TYR A 209 -22.39 13.15 13.80
N ALA A 210 -21.28 12.80 13.17
CA ALA A 210 -20.94 13.28 11.84
C ALA A 210 -21.57 12.31 10.84
N ALA A 211 -22.40 12.85 9.96
CA ALA A 211 -22.99 12.14 8.84
C ALA A 211 -22.35 12.66 7.56
N TRP A 212 -21.76 11.76 6.78
CA TRP A 212 -21.15 12.07 5.49
C TRP A 212 -21.80 11.24 4.39
N PRO A 213 -22.00 11.80 3.19
CA PRO A 213 -22.04 10.97 1.99
C PRO A 213 -20.78 10.11 1.92
N LEU A 214 -20.90 8.83 1.57
CA LEU A 214 -19.76 7.90 1.57
C LEU A 214 -18.56 8.42 0.76
N ALA A 215 -18.82 9.02 -0.41
CA ALA A 215 -17.78 9.60 -1.27
C ALA A 215 -17.06 10.79 -0.61
N ALA A 216 -17.78 11.62 0.15
CA ALA A 216 -17.22 12.73 0.92
C ALA A 216 -16.32 12.21 2.04
N TYR A 217 -16.76 11.18 2.78
CA TYR A 217 -15.96 10.60 3.85
C TYR A 217 -14.71 9.88 3.32
N LYS A 218 -14.83 9.14 2.22
CA LYS A 218 -13.68 8.57 1.50
C LYS A 218 -12.65 9.65 1.18
N THR A 219 -13.11 10.77 0.63
CA THR A 219 -12.25 11.89 0.27
C THR A 219 -11.58 12.50 1.50
N PHE A 220 -12.31 12.71 2.60
CA PHE A 220 -11.74 13.13 3.87
C PHE A 220 -10.63 12.18 4.33
N VAL A 221 -10.89 10.87 4.43
CA VAL A 221 -9.89 9.92 4.92
C VAL A 221 -8.66 9.88 4.00
N LEU A 222 -8.85 9.77 2.68
CA LEU A 222 -7.76 9.62 1.73
C LEU A 222 -6.95 10.91 1.52
N ARG A 223 -7.63 12.06 1.47
CA ARG A 223 -6.99 13.33 1.09
C ARG A 223 -6.59 14.19 2.29
N ARG A 224 -7.29 14.06 3.41
CA ARG A 224 -6.96 14.79 4.63
C ARG A 224 -6.15 13.95 5.59
N VAL A 225 -6.67 12.80 6.00
CA VAL A 225 -6.07 11.99 7.08
C VAL A 225 -4.81 11.31 6.59
N LEU A 226 -4.89 10.48 5.54
CA LEU A 226 -3.74 9.72 5.02
C LEU A 226 -2.56 10.64 4.65
N ILE A 227 -2.82 11.73 3.89
CA ILE A 227 -1.75 12.64 3.47
C ILE A 227 -1.14 13.39 4.66
N HIS A 228 -1.94 13.71 5.68
CA HIS A 228 -1.45 14.29 6.93
C HIS A 228 -0.52 13.32 7.67
N GLU A 229 -0.88 12.04 7.76
CA GLU A 229 0.00 11.04 8.39
C GLU A 229 1.31 10.83 7.61
N VAL A 230 1.26 10.84 6.26
CA VAL A 230 2.50 10.82 5.44
C VAL A 230 3.35 12.06 5.74
N ALA A 231 2.73 13.21 5.96
CA ALA A 231 3.45 14.46 6.22
C ALA A 231 4.26 14.43 7.52
N HIS A 232 3.89 13.60 8.50
CA HIS A 232 4.71 13.40 9.70
C HIS A 232 6.08 12.84 9.34
N GLY A 233 6.15 11.83 8.48
CA GLY A 233 7.44 11.32 7.98
C GLY A 233 8.18 12.36 7.14
N VAL A 234 7.47 13.13 6.31
CA VAL A 234 8.07 14.22 5.53
C VAL A 234 8.71 15.29 6.42
N ALA A 235 8.11 15.58 7.57
CA ALA A 235 8.64 16.56 8.52
C ALA A 235 10.03 16.17 9.07
N GLU A 236 10.35 14.88 9.06
CA GLU A 236 11.62 14.31 9.51
C GLU A 236 12.69 14.27 8.39
N LEU A 237 12.32 14.47 7.13
CA LEU A 237 13.24 14.43 6.00
C LEU A 237 14.23 15.62 5.99
N PRO A 238 15.47 15.42 5.52
CA PRO A 238 16.40 16.51 5.28
C PRO A 238 15.80 17.59 4.37
N GLY A 239 15.91 18.86 4.78
CA GLY A 239 15.39 20.01 4.02
C GLY A 239 13.97 20.46 4.40
N TYR A 240 13.26 19.72 5.27
CA TYR A 240 11.91 20.10 5.72
C TYR A 240 11.87 20.87 7.04
N ALA A 241 12.94 20.86 7.83
CA ALA A 241 13.02 21.53 9.13
C ALA A 241 12.60 23.02 9.10
N GLU A 242 13.01 23.76 8.07
CA GLU A 242 12.63 25.17 7.93
C GLU A 242 11.13 25.34 7.62
N LYS A 243 10.54 24.46 6.82
CA LYS A 243 9.10 24.49 6.51
C LYS A 243 8.28 24.20 7.76
N VAL A 244 8.69 23.21 8.55
CA VAL A 244 8.06 22.89 9.85
C VAL A 244 8.15 24.08 10.81
N ARG A 245 9.32 24.71 10.91
CA ARG A 245 9.53 25.91 11.75
C ARG A 245 8.58 27.05 11.36
N ARG A 246 8.42 27.30 10.06
CA ARG A 246 7.52 28.36 9.54
C ARG A 246 6.05 28.07 9.80
N ALA A 247 5.64 26.79 9.76
CA ALA A 247 4.28 26.40 10.12
C ALA A 247 4.00 26.63 11.61
N GLY A 248 5.03 26.52 12.46
CA GLY A 248 5.00 26.76 13.90
C GLY A 248 4.85 25.50 14.75
N SER A 249 4.40 24.39 14.15
CA SER A 249 4.37 23.06 14.75
C SER A 249 4.37 21.98 13.65
N VAL A 250 4.74 20.74 14.01
CA VAL A 250 4.67 19.58 13.12
C VAL A 250 3.23 19.35 12.65
N GLU A 251 2.27 19.32 13.58
CA GLU A 251 0.85 19.18 13.27
C GLU A 251 0.38 20.18 12.21
N LYS A 252 0.67 21.47 12.42
CA LYS A 252 0.24 22.53 11.50
C LYS A 252 0.95 22.43 10.15
N PHE A 253 2.19 21.95 10.11
CA PHE A 253 2.86 21.60 8.87
C PHE A 253 2.13 20.46 8.15
N CYS A 254 1.78 19.38 8.86
CA CYS A 254 1.06 18.23 8.30
C CYS A 254 -0.32 18.61 7.76
N GLU A 255 -1.05 19.49 8.46
CA GLU A 255 -2.31 20.08 7.98
C GLU A 255 -2.12 20.86 6.67
N GLN A 256 -1.17 21.79 6.64
CA GLN A 256 -0.88 22.60 5.45
C GLN A 256 -0.39 21.75 4.28
N TYR A 257 0.41 20.71 4.56
CA TYR A 257 0.89 19.77 3.57
C TYR A 257 -0.29 19.05 2.92
N ALA A 258 -1.22 18.48 3.70
CA ALA A 258 -2.41 17.84 3.16
C ALA A 258 -3.30 18.80 2.35
N GLU A 259 -3.49 20.04 2.82
CA GLU A 259 -4.26 21.07 2.09
C GLU A 259 -3.63 21.48 0.74
N ASN A 260 -2.31 21.29 0.56
CA ASN A 260 -1.63 21.58 -0.70
C ASN A 260 -1.90 20.52 -1.78
N PHE A 261 -2.10 19.26 -1.38
CA PHE A 261 -2.43 18.17 -2.32
C PHE A 261 -3.92 18.10 -2.63
N TYR A 262 -4.77 18.47 -1.67
CA TYR A 262 -6.20 18.50 -1.87
C TYR A 262 -6.85 19.67 -1.16
N ARG A 263 -7.50 20.53 -1.96
CA ARG A 263 -8.30 21.63 -1.46
C ARG A 263 -9.77 21.21 -1.48
N PRO A 264 -10.44 21.11 -0.32
CA PRO A 264 -11.86 20.87 -0.30
C PRO A 264 -12.59 22.01 -1.03
N PRO A 265 -13.61 21.71 -1.83
CA PRO A 265 -14.44 22.74 -2.45
C PRO A 265 -15.07 23.60 -1.34
N GLY A 266 -14.67 24.88 -1.24
CA GLY A 266 -15.18 25.80 -0.21
C GLY A 266 -14.18 26.81 0.34
N LYS A 267 -12.86 26.66 0.11
CA LYS A 267 -11.86 27.70 0.45
C LYS A 267 -11.33 28.40 -0.81
N SER A 268 -11.80 29.62 -1.07
CA SER A 268 -11.05 30.59 -1.88
C SER A 268 -9.97 31.23 -1.00
N VAL A 269 -8.72 30.75 -1.10
CA VAL A 269 -7.55 31.45 -0.53
C VAL A 269 -6.45 31.51 -1.59
N ARG A 270 -6.05 32.74 -1.95
CA ARG A 270 -4.91 33.04 -2.82
C ARG A 270 -3.64 32.41 -2.23
N LEU A 271 -2.95 31.58 -2.99
CA LEU A 271 -1.57 31.22 -2.68
C LEU A 271 -0.67 32.37 -3.11
N GLY A 272 -0.07 33.04 -2.13
CA GLY A 272 1.18 33.78 -2.35
C GLY A 272 2.33 32.83 -2.04
N PHE A 273 3.01 32.38 -3.09
CA PHE A 273 4.39 31.93 -3.00
C PHE A 273 5.31 33.14 -3.19
#